data_AF-A0A0Q7WAQ6-F1
#
_entry.id   AF-A0A0Q7WAQ6-F1
#
_cell.length_a   1.000
_cell.length_b   1.000
_cell.length_c   1.000
_cell.angle_alpha   90.00
_cell.angle_beta   90.00
_cell.angle_gamma   90.00
#
_symmetry.space_group_name_H-M   'P 1'
#
loop_
_entity.id
_entity.type
_entity.pdbx_description
1 polymer ?
#
loop_
_entity_poly.entity_id
_entity_poly.type
_entity_poly.pdbx_seq_one_letter_code
_entity_poly.pdbx_strand_id
1 'polypeptide(L)' 'MNVEPSINVLGAYFPDWLFCIAGATVLCFLLHAVLNARGWLAGVPSHLLALGYPALATVLSLSAWLVFFQH' A
#
# COMPACT_ATOMS: atom_id res chain seq x y z
N MET A 1 31.85 10.03 2.96
CA MET A 1 30.37 10.08 2.93
C MET A 1 29.93 9.14 1.81
N ASN A 2 29.46 7.95 2.14
CA ASN A 2 29.03 6.98 1.14
C ASN A 2 27.58 7.33 0.78
N VAL A 3 27.40 8.10 -0.30
CA VAL A 3 26.07 8.42 -0.82
C VAL A 3 25.52 7.11 -1.36
N GLU A 4 24.49 6.59 -0.71
CA GLU A 4 23.77 5.41 -1.20
C GLU A 4 23.28 5.74 -2.62
N PRO A 5 23.60 4.93 -3.65
CA PRO A 5 23.17 5.24 -5.00
C PRO A 5 21.65 5.05 -5.07
N SER A 6 20.90 6.15 -4.96
CA SER A 6 19.48 6.16 -5.26
C SER A 6 19.32 5.92 -6.77
N ILE A 7 19.05 4.66 -7.15
CA ILE A 7 18.74 4.32 -8.53
C ILE A 7 17.28 4.70 -8.78
N ASN A 8 17.09 5.69 -9.65
CA ASN A 8 15.77 6.02 -10.16
C ASN A 8 15.38 4.96 -11.20
N VAL A 9 14.32 4.20 -10.93
CA VAL A 9 13.72 3.28 -11.90
C VAL A 9 12.36 3.85 -12.30
N LEU A 10 12.21 4.30 -13.55
CA LEU A 10 10.94 4.83 -14.08
C LEU A 10 10.33 5.99 -13.27
N GLY A 11 11.15 6.85 -12.68
CA GLY A 11 10.69 7.94 -11.81
C GLY A 11 10.54 7.55 -10.34
N ALA A 12 10.67 6.27 -9.99
CA ALA A 12 10.65 5.82 -8.60
C ALA A 12 12.01 6.08 -7.94
N TYR A 13 12.09 7.14 -7.15
CA TYR A 13 13.22 7.40 -6.26
C TYR A 13 13.09 6.54 -5.00
N PHE A 14 14.13 5.77 -4.69
CA PHE A 14 14.29 5.22 -3.35
C PHE A 14 14.48 6.40 -2.37
N PRO A 15 13.74 6.49 -1.25
CA PRO A 15 12.84 5.50 -0.62
C PRO A 15 11.31 5.75 -0.76
N ASP A 16 10.84 6.67 -1.59
CA ASP A 16 9.43 7.13 -1.60
C ASP A 16 8.41 6.00 -1.78
N TRP A 17 8.65 5.12 -2.75
CA TRP A 17 7.82 3.95 -3.01
C TRP A 17 7.76 2.96 -1.83
N LEU A 18 8.85 2.85 -1.05
CA LEU A 18 8.87 2.01 0.15
C LEU A 18 7.94 2.59 1.23
N PHE A 19 7.97 3.91 1.42
CA PHE A 19 7.05 4.59 2.34
C PHE A 19 5.60 4.47 1.88
N CYS A 20 5.33 4.62 0.58
CA CYS A 20 3.99 4.44 0.02
C CYS A 20 3.46 3.02 0.25
N ILE A 21 4.26 1.99 -0.03
CA ILE A 21 3.87 0.59 0.18
C ILE A 21 3.66 0.31 1.67
N ALA A 22 4.59 0.70 2.54
CA ALA A 22 4.50 0.45 3.98
C ALA A 22 3.26 1.14 4.58
N GLY A 23 3.01 2.41 4.23
CA GLY A 23 1.82 3.14 4.67
C GLY A 23 0.52 2.52 4.15
N ALA A 24 0.49 2.12 2.87
CA ALA A 24 -0.66 1.43 2.29
C ALA A 24 -0.94 0.08 2.96
N THR A 25 0.11 -0.69 3.30
CA THR A 25 -0.02 -1.95 4.04
C THR A 25 -0.61 -1.73 5.43
N VAL A 26 -0.13 -0.74 6.19
CA VAL A 26 -0.71 -0.40 7.50
C VAL A 26 -2.18 -0.02 7.37
N LEU A 27 -2.52 0.82 6.38
CA LEU A 27 -3.90 1.22 6.14
C LEU A 27 -4.81 0.03 5.75
N CYS A 28 -4.31 -0.92 4.95
CA CYS A 28 -5.00 -2.17 4.67
C CYS A 28 -5.30 -2.98 5.94
N PHE A 29 -4.35 -3.09 6.88
CA PHE A 29 -4.59 -3.78 8.15
C PHE A 29 -5.64 -3.06 9.01
N LEU A 30 -5.60 -1.72 9.06
CA LEU A 30 -6.60 -0.93 9.78
C LEU A 30 -8.00 -1.11 9.16
N LEU A 31 -8.11 -1.04 7.84
CA LEU A 31 -9.36 -1.28 7.13
C LEU A 31 -9.87 -2.70 7.38
N HIS A 32 -9.00 -3.71 7.29
CA HIS A 32 -9.35 -5.09 7.63
C HIS A 32 -9.91 -5.19 9.04
N ALA A 33 -9.23 -4.63 10.03
CA ALA A 33 -9.67 -4.66 11.43
C ALA A 33 -11.04 -4.00 11.62
N VAL A 34 -11.28 -2.83 10.99
CA VAL A 34 -12.56 -2.12 11.05
C VAL A 34 -13.68 -2.92 10.37
N LEU A 35 -13.43 -3.47 9.18
CA LEU A 35 -14.40 -4.28 8.46
C LEU A 35 -14.75 -5.57 9.22
N ASN A 36 -13.75 -6.17 9.87
CA ASN A 36 -13.94 -7.37 10.67
C ASN A 36 -14.74 -7.06 11.94
N ALA A 37 -14.41 -5.96 12.63
CA ALA A 37 -15.13 -5.52 13.82
C ALA A 37 -16.61 -5.19 13.53
N ARG A 38 -16.92 -4.74 12.31
CA ARG A 38 -18.30 -4.50 11.84
C ARG A 38 -19.02 -5.76 11.35
N GLY A 39 -18.35 -6.90 11.30
CA GLY A 39 -18.89 -8.16 10.76
C GLY A 39 -19.05 -8.17 9.25
N TRP A 40 -18.51 -7.19 8.53
CA TRP A 40 -18.68 -7.06 7.07
C TRP A 40 -17.85 -8.05 6.26
N LEU A 41 -16.88 -8.69 6.91
CA LEU A 41 -16.10 -9.78 6.33
C LEU A 41 -16.77 -11.15 6.52
N ALA A 42 -17.90 -11.22 7.23
CA ALA A 42 -18.62 -12.48 7.43
C ALA A 42 -19.13 -13.03 6.10
N GLY A 43 -18.73 -14.27 5.77
CA GLY A 43 -19.11 -14.92 4.52
C GLY A 43 -18.30 -14.49 3.28
N VAL A 44 -17.34 -13.57 3.43
CA VAL A 44 -16.44 -13.23 2.32
C VAL A 44 -15.45 -14.38 2.11
N PRO A 45 -15.36 -14.96 0.90
CA PRO A 45 -14.49 -16.09 0.67
C PRO A 45 -13.01 -15.68 0.70
N SER A 46 -12.18 -16.53 1.29
CA SER A 46 -10.75 -16.24 1.54
C SER A 46 -9.94 -15.91 0.29
N HIS A 47 -10.27 -16.50 -0.86
CA HIS A 47 -9.60 -16.21 -2.13
C HIS A 47 -9.81 -14.76 -2.60
N LEU A 48 -11.00 -14.19 -2.32
CA LEU A 48 -11.30 -12.81 -2.69
C LEU A 48 -10.53 -11.83 -1.81
N LEU A 49 -10.35 -12.18 -0.53
CA LEU A 49 -9.51 -11.41 0.39
C LEU A 49 -8.02 -11.47 0.00
N ALA A 50 -7.55 -12.65 -0.43
CA ALA A 50 -6.17 -12.86 -0.86
C ALA A 50 -5.78 -11.97 -2.06
N LEU A 51 -6.71 -11.71 -2.97
CA LEU A 51 -6.50 -10.80 -4.10
C LEU A 51 -6.89 -9.35 -3.76
N GLY A 52 -7.88 -9.15 -2.90
CA GLY A 52 -8.40 -7.84 -2.53
C GLY A 52 -7.39 -6.99 -1.76
N TYR A 53 -6.69 -7.56 -0.78
CA TYR A 53 -5.69 -6.81 -0.01
C TYR A 53 -4.49 -6.31 -0.83
N PRO A 54 -3.82 -7.12 -1.67
CA PRO A 54 -2.73 -6.61 -2.51
C PRO A 54 -3.23 -5.60 -3.55
N ALA A 55 -4.42 -5.78 -4.11
CA ALA A 55 -5.02 -4.79 -5.01
C ALA A 55 -5.28 -3.45 -4.30
N LEU A 56 -5.87 -3.50 -3.10
CA LEU A 56 -6.12 -2.32 -2.27
C LEU A 56 -4.82 -1.63 -1.86
N ALA A 57 -3.81 -2.39 -1.43
CA ALA A 57 -2.50 -1.86 -1.09
C ALA A 57 -1.83 -1.18 -2.30
N THR A 58 -1.98 -1.76 -3.49
CA THR A 58 -1.47 -1.17 -4.74
C THR A 58 -2.13 0.17 -5.05
N VAL A 59 -3.46 0.23 -5.00
CA VAL A 59 -4.22 1.47 -5.25
C VAL A 59 -3.85 2.55 -4.23
N LEU A 60 -3.77 2.20 -2.95
CA LEU A 60 -3.40 3.13 -1.88
C LEU A 60 -1.96 3.63 -2.04
N SER A 61 -1.02 2.74 -2.35
CA SER A 61 0.38 3.10 -2.57
C SER A 61 0.54 4.04 -3.76
N LEU A 62 -0.10 3.74 -4.90
CA LEU A 62 -0.05 4.58 -6.09
C LEU A 62 -0.72 5.94 -5.84
N SER A 63 -1.85 5.95 -5.12
CA SER A 63 -2.56 7.19 -4.77
C SER A 63 -1.70 8.06 -3.86
N ALA A 64 -1.06 7.48 -2.85
CA ALA A 64 -0.14 8.20 -1.97
C ALA A 64 1.07 8.74 -2.76
N TRP A 65 1.64 7.92 -3.65
CA TRP A 65 2.76 8.36 -4.48
C TRP A 65 2.39 9.55 -5.36
N LEU A 66 1.23 9.49 -6.02
CA LEU A 66 0.73 10.62 -6.79
C LEU A 66 0.56 11.84 -5.89
N VAL A 67 -0.20 11.75 -4.80
CA VAL A 67 -0.50 12.90 -3.94
C VAL A 67 0.75 13.58 -3.35
N PHE A 68 1.74 12.80 -2.92
CA PHE A 68 2.88 13.32 -2.14
C PHE A 68 4.18 13.49 -2.92
N PHE A 69 4.38 12.75 -4.02
CA PHE A 69 5.68 12.62 -4.69
C PHE A 69 5.66 12.86 -6.21
N GLN A 70 4.52 13.24 -6.81
CA GLN A 70 4.44 13.52 -8.26
C GLN A 70 5.08 14.84 -8.72
N HIS A 71 5.67 15.62 -7.81
CA HIS A 71 6.24 16.95 -8.05
C HIS A 71 7.76 16.94 -7.89
#